data_AF-A0A7K7L7Q2-F1
#
_entry.id   AF-A0A7K7L7Q2-F1
#
_cell.length_a   1.000
_cell.length_b   1.000
_cell.length_c   1.000
_cell.angle_alpha   90.00
_cell.angle_beta   90.00
_cell.angle_gamma   90.00
#
_symmetry.space_group_name_H-M   'P 1'
#
loop_
_entity.id
_entity.type
_entity.pdbx_description
1 polymer ?
#
loop_
_entity_poly.entity_id
_entity_poly.type
_entity_poly.pdbx_seq_one_letter_code
_entity_poly.pdbx_strand_id
1 'polypeptide(L)'
;RLLLLLQSFTGYAENLLSERAVPPAQAVGPCMSAGLTVRRYWHSMLRLGAFYQQLLTEKKACGRNIPMLQPAPEAGKTEERFQPCLPALSEPSAPPGAAQCSSLCLWQAGSDASGSIPTRATEPSPAPCDACASAQASLREVGEAITSICQSHNIPSALSRFQQVVAETVGRKTLSAAEVKCWASEQSKDLSRISKHLHALLELLNPLKSELAAAKKQRDELQKQVEDFARLLQAEKETQAQRRKEAEQSLEVKNKEHLEAVARLERDKDDLRRGTVLSPSCPAGLHGAVASPEVTKKSLLEDLRTTMVARSRVLELEEEVRLLTDQKENLGQELSAVTTQLEKEKAKVESMLRHRESLQAKQNALLQQLDSLDQEREELQASLGEAEGDRARLAEQLEESREQREQSGHQLRAQQDVSRLEEQAQELKEREKLLVFFPELHVPVETQFESTGNIAEDMEKQLQANDIRIGVLEQENTRLRAALAKLKAAAQQGVLQ
;
A
#
# COMPACT_ATOMS: atom_id res chain seq x y z
N ARG A 1 29.11 -8.19 20.14
CA ARG A 1 27.94 -7.28 20.13
C ARG A 1 26.71 -8.00 19.57
N LEU A 2 26.54 -8.19 18.25
CA LEU A 2 25.34 -8.82 17.66
C LEU A 2 24.90 -10.14 18.32
N LEU A 3 25.82 -11.07 18.60
CA LEU A 3 25.47 -12.34 19.27
C LEU A 3 24.87 -12.18 20.67
N LEU A 4 25.32 -11.19 21.45
CA LEU A 4 24.76 -10.90 22.77
C LEU A 4 23.35 -10.32 22.65
N LEU A 5 23.11 -9.49 21.63
CA LEU A 5 21.78 -8.93 21.33
C LEU A 5 20.79 -10.03 20.92
N LEU A 6 21.22 -10.96 20.07
CA LEU A 6 20.43 -12.14 19.70
C LEU A 6 20.13 -13.03 20.92
N GLN A 7 21.11 -13.24 21.80
CA GLN A 7 20.92 -14.00 23.05
C GLN A 7 19.94 -13.31 24.01
N SER A 8 20.02 -11.98 24.19
CA SER A 8 19.07 -11.25 25.04
C SER A 8 17.64 -11.26 24.48
N PHE A 9 17.46 -11.09 23.17
CA PHE A 9 16.13 -11.23 22.55
C PHE A 9 15.61 -12.67 22.59
N THR A 10 16.48 -13.67 22.46
CA THR A 10 16.11 -15.08 22.61
C THR A 10 15.56 -15.35 24.01
N GLY A 11 16.26 -14.89 25.06
CA GLY A 11 15.80 -15.02 26.45
C GLY A 11 14.49 -14.27 26.72
N TYR A 12 14.33 -13.07 26.18
CA TYR A 12 13.08 -12.30 26.29
C TYR A 12 11.89 -13.04 25.63
N ALA A 13 12.07 -13.57 24.41
CA ALA A 13 11.04 -14.34 23.71
C ALA A 13 10.73 -15.67 24.43
N GLU A 14 11.73 -16.36 24.96
CA GLU A 14 11.53 -17.61 25.74
C GLU A 14 10.81 -17.35 27.07
N ASN A 15 11.05 -16.21 27.73
CA ASN A 15 10.30 -15.81 28.93
C ASN A 15 8.82 -15.54 28.61
N LEU A 16 8.53 -14.73 27.58
CA LEU A 16 7.15 -14.43 27.15
C LEU A 16 6.35 -15.70 26.77
N LEU A 17 7.02 -16.70 26.19
CA LEU A 17 6.43 -18.00 25.87
C LEU A 17 6.25 -18.90 27.10
N SER A 18 7.01 -18.67 28.18
CA SER A 18 6.97 -19.47 29.41
C SER A 18 5.87 -19.02 30.37
N GLU A 19 5.55 -17.71 30.41
CA GLU A 19 4.54 -17.13 31.31
C GLU A 19 3.11 -17.66 31.10
N ARG A 20 2.83 -18.38 30.00
CA ARG A 20 1.52 -18.99 29.75
C ARG A 20 1.56 -20.47 29.32
N ALA A 21 2.52 -21.21 29.89
CA ALA A 21 2.62 -22.67 29.92
C ALA A 21 2.97 -23.39 28.58
N VAL A 22 4.28 -23.50 28.33
CA VAL A 22 4.89 -24.57 27.51
C VAL A 22 6.07 -25.13 28.31
N PRO A 23 6.27 -26.46 28.43
CA PRO A 23 7.41 -27.00 29.16
C PRO A 23 8.75 -26.61 28.49
N PRO A 24 9.78 -26.21 29.27
CA PRO A 24 11.02 -25.71 28.71
C PRO A 24 11.79 -26.83 27.98
N ALA A 25 12.16 -26.57 26.73
CA ALA A 25 12.99 -27.48 25.95
C ALA A 25 14.43 -27.47 26.49
N GLN A 26 14.70 -28.42 27.40
CA GLN A 26 15.99 -28.89 27.93
C GLN A 26 17.17 -27.90 27.82
N ALA A 27 17.55 -27.28 28.93
CA ALA A 27 18.59 -26.27 29.00
C ALA A 27 19.99 -26.81 28.67
N VAL A 28 20.35 -26.81 27.37
CA VAL A 28 21.72 -27.03 26.90
C VAL A 28 22.58 -25.82 27.29
N GLY A 29 23.79 -26.10 27.79
CA GLY A 29 24.73 -25.10 28.33
C GLY A 29 25.32 -24.11 27.31
N PRO A 30 26.28 -23.27 27.73
CA PRO A 30 26.77 -22.12 26.97
C PRO A 30 27.65 -22.50 25.76
N CYS A 31 27.03 -23.02 24.70
CA CYS A 31 27.69 -23.37 23.45
C CYS A 31 28.03 -22.10 22.64
N MET A 32 29.31 -21.73 22.62
CA MET A 32 29.88 -20.56 21.91
C MET A 32 29.88 -20.71 20.37
N SER A 33 28.71 -20.94 19.77
CA SER A 33 28.50 -21.06 18.33
C SER A 33 27.56 -19.96 17.83
N ALA A 34 28.05 -19.17 16.86
CA ALA A 34 27.27 -18.11 16.22
C ALA A 34 26.04 -18.69 15.48
N GLY A 35 26.23 -19.79 14.75
CA GLY A 35 25.15 -20.45 14.00
C GLY A 35 24.04 -21.02 14.90
N LEU A 36 24.40 -21.64 16.03
CA LEU A 36 23.41 -22.13 17.00
C LEU A 36 22.67 -20.97 17.69
N THR A 37 23.38 -19.87 18.00
CA THR A 37 22.76 -18.65 18.56
C THR A 37 21.73 -18.06 17.60
N VAL A 38 22.09 -17.88 16.32
CA VAL A 38 21.18 -17.37 15.28
C VAL A 38 20.00 -18.32 15.06
N ARG A 39 20.22 -19.64 15.04
CA ARG A 39 19.15 -20.63 14.89
C ARG A 39 18.16 -20.60 16.06
N ARG A 40 18.65 -20.50 17.31
CA ARG A 40 17.79 -20.43 18.50
C ARG A 40 16.95 -19.15 18.51
N TYR A 41 17.56 -18.00 18.18
CA TYR A 41 16.84 -16.73 18.01
C TYR A 41 15.67 -16.85 17.03
N TRP A 42 15.92 -17.32 15.81
CA TRP A 42 14.85 -17.45 14.81
C TRP A 42 13.76 -18.45 15.22
N HIS A 43 14.14 -19.57 15.84
CA HIS A 43 13.19 -20.56 16.35
C HIS A 43 12.27 -20.00 17.45
N SER A 44 12.82 -19.21 18.38
CA SER A 44 12.05 -18.56 19.44
C SER A 44 11.19 -17.39 18.91
N MET A 45 11.67 -16.63 17.93
CA MET A 45 10.88 -15.60 17.25
C MET A 45 9.71 -16.17 16.43
N LEU A 46 9.91 -17.29 15.72
CA LEU A 46 8.84 -17.98 14.98
C LEU A 46 7.75 -18.51 15.92
N ARG A 47 8.14 -19.05 17.09
CA ARG A 47 7.19 -19.45 18.15
C ARG A 47 6.40 -18.27 18.70
N LEU A 48 7.07 -17.14 18.96
CA LEU A 48 6.41 -15.93 19.44
C LEU A 48 5.43 -15.35 18.40
N GLY A 49 5.79 -15.41 17.12
CA GLY A 49 4.91 -15.04 16.01
C GLY A 49 3.66 -15.94 15.91
N ALA A 50 3.84 -17.27 16.00
CA ALA A 50 2.72 -18.21 16.02
C ALA A 50 1.79 -18.00 17.22
N PHE A 51 2.36 -17.75 18.41
CA PHE A 51 1.60 -17.44 19.63
C PHE A 51 0.80 -16.14 19.49
N TYR A 52 1.39 -15.09 18.91
CA TYR A 52 0.68 -13.84 18.61
C TYR A 52 -0.45 -14.04 17.59
N GLN A 53 -0.22 -14.86 16.56
CA GLN A 53 -1.24 -15.23 15.58
C GLN A 53 -2.43 -15.95 16.25
N GLN A 54 -2.17 -16.86 17.18
CA GLN A 54 -3.21 -17.54 17.98
C GLN A 54 -3.99 -16.55 18.87
N LEU A 55 -3.30 -15.65 19.56
CA LEU A 55 -3.94 -14.61 20.38
C LEU A 55 -4.86 -13.70 19.54
N LEU A 56 -4.48 -13.40 18.29
CA LEU A 56 -5.33 -12.67 17.35
C LEU A 56 -6.54 -13.49 16.87
N THR A 57 -6.43 -14.81 16.67
CA THR A 57 -7.59 -15.64 16.30
C THR A 57 -8.53 -15.87 17.48
N GLU A 58 -8.03 -16.09 18.69
CA GLU A 58 -8.83 -16.18 19.92
C GLU A 58 -9.61 -14.89 20.17
N LYS A 59 -8.97 -13.71 20.03
CA LYS A 59 -9.64 -12.41 20.14
C LYS A 59 -10.74 -12.22 19.08
N LYS A 60 -10.51 -12.68 17.84
CA LYS A 60 -11.50 -12.65 16.74
C LYS A 60 -12.66 -13.65 16.95
N ALA A 61 -12.42 -14.78 17.61
CA ALA A 61 -13.44 -15.78 17.93
C ALA A 61 -14.32 -15.32 19.10
N CYS A 62 -13.71 -14.83 20.18
CA CYS A 62 -14.43 -14.36 21.36
C CYS A 62 -15.34 -13.15 21.05
N GLY A 63 -14.93 -12.28 20.12
CA GLY A 63 -15.73 -11.14 19.67
C GLY A 63 -16.97 -11.47 18.83
N ARG A 64 -17.31 -12.75 18.61
CA ARG A 64 -18.47 -13.17 17.80
C ARG A 64 -19.66 -13.72 18.60
N ASN A 65 -19.57 -13.83 19.93
CA ASN A 65 -20.58 -14.44 20.79
C ASN A 65 -21.12 -13.50 21.89
N ILE A 66 -21.89 -12.46 21.51
CA ILE A 66 -22.72 -11.69 22.46
C ILE A 66 -24.09 -11.41 21.81
N PRO A 67 -25.18 -12.09 22.24
CA PRO A 67 -26.54 -11.71 21.88
C PRO A 67 -27.00 -10.42 22.58
N MET A 68 -27.92 -9.69 21.95
CA MET A 68 -28.44 -8.41 22.43
C MET A 68 -29.39 -8.55 23.63
N LEU A 69 -29.17 -7.74 24.69
CA LEU A 69 -30.19 -7.39 25.68
C LEU A 69 -29.95 -5.96 26.20
N GLN A 70 -31.01 -5.26 26.61
CA GLN A 70 -30.95 -3.84 27.05
C GLN A 70 -30.81 -3.67 28.59
N PRO A 71 -30.43 -2.47 29.08
CA PRO A 71 -29.72 -2.31 30.36
C PRO A 71 -30.53 -1.70 31.52
N ALA A 72 -30.06 -1.93 32.77
CA ALA A 72 -30.06 -1.07 33.97
C ALA A 72 -29.95 -1.92 35.26
N PRO A 73 -29.55 -1.36 36.43
CA PRO A 73 -28.47 -0.39 36.68
C PRO A 73 -27.57 -0.79 37.89
N GLU A 74 -26.75 0.16 38.36
CA GLU A 74 -26.10 0.28 39.68
C GLU A 74 -24.69 -0.29 40.01
N ALA A 75 -23.97 0.58 40.76
CA ALA A 75 -22.82 0.42 41.68
C ALA A 75 -21.67 -0.60 41.43
N GLY A 76 -20.43 -0.10 41.27
CA GLY A 76 -19.22 -0.92 41.41
C GLY A 76 -17.88 -0.24 41.04
N LYS A 77 -17.35 0.64 41.89
CA LYS A 77 -16.09 1.38 41.65
C LYS A 77 -14.86 0.46 41.43
N THR A 78 -14.01 0.79 40.45
CA THR A 78 -12.63 1.32 40.64
C THR A 78 -11.76 1.03 39.40
N GLU A 79 -11.24 2.05 38.73
CA GLU A 79 -10.12 1.90 37.79
C GLU A 79 -8.79 2.08 38.52
N GLU A 80 -7.82 1.18 38.33
CA GLU A 80 -6.40 1.48 38.57
C GLU A 80 -5.56 1.08 37.36
N ARG A 81 -5.09 2.09 36.63
CA ARG A 81 -4.22 1.98 35.46
C ARG A 81 -2.79 2.34 35.87
N PHE A 82 -1.95 1.34 36.15
CA PHE A 82 -0.55 1.59 36.45
C PHE A 82 0.31 1.76 35.20
N GLN A 83 1.12 2.82 35.19
CA GLN A 83 2.09 3.15 34.14
C GLN A 83 3.33 3.81 34.76
N PRO A 84 4.53 3.21 34.63
CA PRO A 84 5.79 3.88 35.01
C PRO A 84 6.41 4.69 33.86
N CYS A 85 6.46 6.00 34.09
CA CYS A 85 7.61 6.93 33.99
C CYS A 85 8.61 6.82 32.80
N LEU A 86 8.88 7.88 32.01
CA LEU A 86 9.44 9.23 32.31
C LEU A 86 10.96 9.21 32.64
N PRO A 87 11.77 10.18 32.13
CA PRO A 87 11.59 11.63 32.37
C PRO A 87 11.65 12.57 31.15
N ALA A 88 11.19 13.80 31.39
CA ALA A 88 11.45 14.99 30.56
C ALA A 88 12.31 16.00 31.36
N LEU A 89 12.89 17.00 30.70
CA LEU A 89 13.75 18.00 31.34
C LEU A 89 13.47 19.43 30.82
N SER A 90 13.06 20.29 31.74
CA SER A 90 13.06 21.77 31.73
C SER A 90 12.37 22.55 30.60
N GLU A 91 11.30 23.22 31.01
CA GLU A 91 10.77 24.51 30.50
C GLU A 91 11.79 25.66 30.70
N PRO A 92 11.60 26.90 30.17
CA PRO A 92 10.66 27.83 30.83
C PRO A 92 9.97 28.93 29.98
N SER A 93 8.94 29.53 30.60
CA SER A 93 8.50 30.94 30.47
C SER A 93 7.68 31.41 29.26
N ALA A 94 6.44 31.82 29.56
CA ALA A 94 5.68 32.83 28.83
C ALA A 94 5.08 33.86 29.83
N PRO A 95 4.95 35.16 29.49
CA PRO A 95 4.32 36.16 30.35
C PRO A 95 2.77 36.13 30.27
N PRO A 96 2.05 36.62 31.30
CA PRO A 96 0.59 36.51 31.39
C PRO A 96 -0.15 37.59 30.59
N GLY A 97 -1.31 37.26 30.00
CA GLY A 97 -2.01 38.22 29.11
C GLY A 97 -3.46 37.95 28.71
N ALA A 98 -4.23 37.08 29.38
CA ALA A 98 -5.69 37.01 29.24
C ALA A 98 -6.34 36.28 30.42
N ALA A 99 -7.33 36.91 31.08
CA ALA A 99 -8.13 36.24 32.10
C ALA A 99 -9.11 35.24 31.46
N GLN A 100 -9.16 34.02 31.99
CA GLN A 100 -10.07 32.98 31.49
C GLN A 100 -11.50 33.27 31.97
N CYS A 101 -12.41 33.53 31.03
CA CYS A 101 -13.84 33.61 31.35
C CYS A 101 -14.45 32.19 31.38
N SER A 102 -14.14 31.46 32.44
CA SER A 102 -14.69 30.13 32.72
C SER A 102 -15.97 30.25 33.55
N SER A 103 -17.11 30.42 32.90
CA SER A 103 -18.42 30.20 33.50
C SER A 103 -19.36 29.45 32.56
N LEU A 104 -19.98 28.40 33.10
CA LEU A 104 -21.20 27.84 32.53
C LEU A 104 -22.32 28.85 32.78
N CYS A 105 -23.08 29.23 31.76
CA CYS A 105 -24.22 30.14 31.91
C CYS A 105 -25.39 29.44 32.60
N LEU A 106 -25.29 29.27 33.92
CA LEU A 106 -26.39 28.81 34.75
C LEU A 106 -27.45 29.93 34.85
N TRP A 107 -28.66 29.67 34.37
CA TRP A 107 -29.74 30.64 34.38
C TRP A 107 -30.27 30.80 35.82
N GLN A 108 -30.06 31.97 36.42
CA GLN A 108 -30.76 32.39 37.63
C GLN A 108 -31.32 33.80 37.44
N ALA A 109 -32.63 33.94 37.63
CA ALA A 109 -33.28 35.22 37.71
C ALA A 109 -33.16 35.75 39.15
N GLY A 110 -32.54 36.92 39.30
CA GLY A 110 -32.52 37.70 40.54
C GLY A 110 -33.15 39.06 40.30
N SER A 111 -34.17 39.40 41.08
CA SER A 111 -34.72 40.76 41.09
C SER A 111 -33.81 41.71 41.84
N ASP A 112 -33.71 42.93 41.36
CA ASP A 112 -33.64 44.10 42.24
C ASP A 112 -34.40 45.25 41.59
N ALA A 113 -35.03 46.10 42.40
CA ALA A 113 -35.96 47.12 41.93
C ALA A 113 -35.58 48.50 42.47
N SER A 114 -35.59 49.51 41.58
CA SER A 114 -35.58 50.92 41.96
C SER A 114 -36.53 51.67 41.04
N GLY A 115 -37.45 52.44 41.63
CA GLY A 115 -38.75 52.72 41.02
C GLY A 115 -38.78 53.77 39.91
N SER A 116 -39.59 53.50 38.89
CA SER A 116 -40.38 54.52 38.18
C SER A 116 -41.71 53.92 37.72
N ILE A 117 -42.68 54.81 37.43
CA ILE A 117 -44.13 54.51 37.39
C ILE A 117 -44.52 53.62 36.18
N PRO A 118 -45.37 52.59 36.35
CA PRO A 118 -45.72 51.66 35.27
C PRO A 118 -46.86 52.18 34.37
N THR A 119 -46.53 52.82 33.25
CA THR A 119 -47.49 53.06 32.16
C THR A 119 -47.60 51.80 31.30
N ARG A 120 -48.70 51.04 31.44
CA ARG A 120 -48.89 49.72 30.79
C ARG A 120 -49.26 49.83 29.30
N ALA A 121 -48.28 50.18 28.47
CA ALA A 121 -48.32 49.87 27.04
C ALA A 121 -47.70 48.48 26.82
N THR A 122 -48.48 47.52 26.32
CA THR A 122 -47.96 46.22 25.87
C THR A 122 -47.46 46.36 24.44
N GLU A 123 -46.35 47.09 24.25
CA GLU A 123 -45.71 47.11 22.94
C GLU A 123 -45.17 45.73 22.56
N PRO A 124 -45.33 45.28 21.30
CA PRO A 124 -44.57 44.13 20.80
C PRO A 124 -43.08 44.43 20.90
N SER A 125 -42.28 43.43 21.29
CA SER A 125 -40.82 43.50 21.10
C SER A 125 -40.54 43.93 19.66
N PRO A 126 -39.81 45.05 19.42
CA PRO A 126 -39.61 45.56 18.07
C PRO A 126 -38.98 44.48 17.20
N ALA A 127 -39.55 44.26 16.01
CA ALA A 127 -38.95 43.38 15.02
C ALA A 127 -37.54 43.92 14.69
N PRO A 128 -36.50 43.07 14.67
CA PRO A 128 -35.18 43.54 14.32
C PRO A 128 -35.17 44.04 12.88
N CYS A 129 -34.43 45.12 12.63
CA CYS A 129 -34.36 45.78 11.33
C CYS A 129 -33.95 44.81 10.20
N ASP A 130 -34.31 45.08 8.94
CA ASP A 130 -34.00 44.15 7.84
C ASP A 130 -32.49 43.91 7.68
N ALA A 131 -31.66 44.94 7.89
CA ALA A 131 -30.20 44.81 7.95
C ALA A 131 -29.73 43.94 9.14
N CYS A 132 -30.44 44.00 10.28
CA CYS A 132 -30.20 43.21 11.47
C CYS A 132 -30.54 41.72 11.22
N ALA A 133 -31.67 41.46 10.57
CA ALA A 133 -32.13 40.14 10.19
C ALA A 133 -31.22 39.51 9.12
N SER A 134 -30.85 40.29 8.10
CA SER A 134 -29.91 39.90 7.04
C SER A 134 -28.53 39.53 7.61
N ALA A 135 -27.95 40.38 8.47
CA ALA A 135 -26.69 40.08 9.14
C ALA A 135 -26.77 38.80 10.00
N GLN A 136 -27.91 38.54 10.66
CA GLN A 136 -28.14 37.29 11.40
C GLN A 136 -28.41 36.06 10.51
N ALA A 137 -28.81 36.24 9.25
CA ALA A 137 -28.90 35.15 8.27
C ALA A 137 -27.50 34.75 7.80
N SER A 138 -26.69 35.70 7.31
CA SER A 138 -25.31 35.42 6.88
C SER A 138 -24.41 34.90 8.00
N LEU A 139 -24.65 35.31 9.25
CA LEU A 139 -23.96 34.74 10.41
C LEU A 139 -24.27 33.24 10.63
N ARG A 140 -25.50 32.80 10.30
CA ARG A 140 -25.88 31.38 10.32
C ARG A 140 -25.24 30.61 9.18
N GLU A 141 -25.38 31.11 7.95
CA GLU A 141 -24.78 30.50 6.73
C GLU A 141 -23.28 30.26 6.89
N VAL A 142 -22.52 31.26 7.34
CA VAL A 142 -21.08 31.13 7.59
C VAL A 142 -20.78 30.18 8.76
N GLY A 143 -21.64 30.14 9.78
CA GLY A 143 -21.50 29.22 10.90
C GLY A 143 -21.81 27.76 10.55
N GLU A 144 -22.77 27.51 9.67
CA GLU A 144 -23.09 26.20 9.09
C GLU A 144 -21.94 25.73 8.19
N ALA A 145 -21.36 26.61 7.36
CA ALA A 145 -20.18 26.31 6.57
C ALA A 145 -18.96 25.93 7.45
N ILE A 146 -18.69 26.70 8.51
CA ILE A 146 -17.61 26.39 9.48
C ILE A 146 -17.88 25.06 10.22
N THR A 147 -19.15 24.79 10.56
CA THR A 147 -19.57 23.53 11.19
C THR A 147 -19.37 22.34 10.25
N SER A 148 -19.73 22.47 8.98
CA SER A 148 -19.51 21.46 7.94
C SER A 148 -18.02 21.17 7.73
N ILE A 149 -17.17 22.21 7.68
CA ILE A 149 -15.70 22.06 7.61
C ILE A 149 -15.16 21.36 8.87
N CYS A 150 -15.69 21.66 10.06
CA CYS A 150 -15.30 20.95 11.27
C CYS A 150 -15.69 19.47 11.20
N GLN A 151 -16.91 19.15 10.76
CA GLN A 151 -17.40 17.78 10.65
C GLN A 151 -16.62 16.95 9.62
N SER A 152 -16.37 17.49 8.41
CA SER A 152 -15.64 16.77 7.36
C SER A 152 -14.18 16.46 7.73
N HIS A 153 -13.55 17.34 8.51
CA HIS A 153 -12.20 17.14 9.04
C HIS A 153 -12.15 16.47 10.42
N ASN A 154 -13.28 15.96 10.94
CA ASN A 154 -13.41 15.33 12.27
C ASN A 154 -12.92 16.21 13.44
N ILE A 155 -13.03 17.54 13.30
CA ILE A 155 -12.67 18.55 14.30
C ILE A 155 -13.89 18.79 15.22
N PRO A 156 -13.75 18.73 16.56
CA PRO A 156 -14.87 19.02 17.47
C PRO A 156 -15.31 20.49 17.43
N SER A 157 -16.39 20.78 16.71
CA SER A 157 -17.00 22.11 16.68
C SER A 157 -17.55 22.53 18.05
N ALA A 158 -17.37 23.80 18.41
CA ALA A 158 -18.13 24.46 19.46
C ALA A 158 -19.43 25.07 18.91
N LEU A 159 -19.39 25.63 17.70
CA LEU A 159 -20.52 26.32 17.11
C LEU A 159 -21.70 25.39 16.84
N SER A 160 -21.46 24.16 16.37
CA SER A 160 -22.47 23.11 16.20
C SER A 160 -23.22 22.78 17.50
N ARG A 161 -22.50 22.70 18.63
CA ARG A 161 -23.10 22.46 19.95
C ARG A 161 -23.88 23.67 20.46
N PHE A 162 -23.40 24.88 20.17
CA PHE A 162 -24.13 26.11 20.49
C PHE A 162 -25.42 26.24 19.65
N GLN A 163 -25.34 25.96 18.35
CA GLN A 163 -26.48 25.91 17.43
C GLN A 163 -27.56 24.93 17.89
N GLN A 164 -27.17 23.73 18.32
CA GLN A 164 -28.11 22.74 18.85
C GLN A 164 -28.86 23.27 20.09
N VAL A 165 -28.14 23.80 21.08
CA VAL A 165 -28.76 24.35 22.31
C VAL A 165 -29.67 25.56 22.02
N VAL A 166 -29.28 26.43 21.09
CA VAL A 166 -30.09 27.60 20.68
C VAL A 166 -31.35 27.16 19.90
N ALA A 167 -31.24 26.16 19.02
CA ALA A 167 -32.39 25.61 18.30
C ALA A 167 -33.39 24.88 19.23
N GLU A 168 -32.90 24.18 20.25
CA GLU A 168 -33.72 23.51 21.26
C GLU A 168 -34.40 24.49 22.22
N THR A 169 -33.80 25.65 22.50
CA THR A 169 -34.33 26.64 23.47
C THR A 169 -35.20 27.73 22.86
N VAL A 170 -35.00 28.11 21.58
CA VAL A 170 -35.71 29.25 20.98
C VAL A 170 -36.12 28.98 19.52
N GLY A 171 -37.40 28.64 19.31
CA GLY A 171 -38.04 28.56 17.99
C GLY A 171 -38.28 29.92 17.30
N ARG A 172 -37.34 30.86 17.38
CA ARG A 172 -37.43 32.20 16.78
C ARG A 172 -36.39 32.39 15.67
N LYS A 173 -36.78 33.15 14.64
CA LYS A 173 -35.93 33.52 13.49
C LYS A 173 -34.75 34.44 13.83
N THR A 174 -34.63 34.90 15.08
CA THR A 174 -33.80 36.06 15.47
C THR A 174 -33.10 35.82 16.81
N LEU A 175 -31.80 36.10 16.85
CA LEU A 175 -30.91 35.97 18.01
C LEU A 175 -30.87 37.26 18.84
N SER A 176 -30.73 37.15 20.15
CA SER A 176 -30.41 38.27 21.04
C SER A 176 -28.94 38.71 20.90
N ALA A 177 -28.62 39.92 21.39
CA ALA A 177 -27.25 40.43 21.41
C ALA A 177 -26.27 39.56 22.22
N ALA A 178 -26.76 38.85 23.26
CA ALA A 178 -25.96 37.91 24.03
C ALA A 178 -25.63 36.66 23.21
N GLU A 179 -26.60 36.08 22.50
CA GLU A 179 -26.41 34.91 21.65
C GLU A 179 -25.50 35.22 20.45
N VAL A 180 -25.62 36.39 19.83
CA VAL A 180 -24.71 36.84 18.76
C VAL A 180 -23.27 36.98 19.28
N LYS A 181 -23.08 37.47 20.50
CA LYS A 181 -21.74 37.55 21.14
C LYS A 181 -21.15 36.17 21.42
N CYS A 182 -21.97 35.21 21.89
CA CYS A 182 -21.55 33.83 22.08
C CYS A 182 -21.27 33.11 20.75
N TRP A 183 -22.08 33.34 19.72
CA TRP A 183 -21.85 32.81 18.37
C TRP A 183 -20.47 33.21 17.85
N ALA A 184 -20.14 34.51 17.94
CA ALA A 184 -18.83 35.02 17.54
C ALA A 184 -17.66 34.39 18.33
N SER A 185 -17.84 34.09 19.63
CA SER A 185 -16.79 33.41 20.42
C SER A 185 -16.63 31.93 20.06
N GLU A 186 -17.73 31.20 19.79
CA GLU A 186 -17.64 29.78 19.41
C GLU A 186 -17.14 29.61 17.97
N GLN A 187 -17.55 30.49 17.06
CA GLN A 187 -17.02 30.59 15.70
C GLN A 187 -15.51 30.89 15.71
N SER A 188 -15.05 31.81 16.56
CA SER A 188 -13.61 32.12 16.70
C SER A 188 -12.81 30.93 17.24
N LYS A 189 -13.38 30.15 18.17
CA LYS A 189 -12.75 28.91 18.68
C LYS A 189 -12.65 27.85 17.57
N ASP A 190 -13.67 27.69 16.73
CA ASP A 190 -13.65 26.72 15.63
C ASP A 190 -12.67 27.12 14.52
N LEU A 191 -12.62 28.40 14.13
CA LEU A 191 -11.58 28.91 13.22
C LEU A 191 -10.17 28.70 13.78
N SER A 192 -9.97 28.85 15.09
CA SER A 192 -8.68 28.54 15.75
C SER A 192 -8.34 27.04 15.71
N ARG A 193 -9.33 26.16 15.87
CA ARG A 193 -9.14 24.70 15.73
C ARG A 193 -8.79 24.31 14.29
N ILE A 194 -9.52 24.83 13.31
CA ILE A 194 -9.25 24.63 11.88
C ILE A 194 -7.83 25.11 11.53
N SER A 195 -7.45 26.33 11.94
CA SER A 195 -6.12 26.88 11.71
C SER A 195 -5.00 25.99 12.30
N LYS A 196 -5.17 25.49 13.53
CA LYS A 196 -4.22 24.56 14.16
C LYS A 196 -4.14 23.21 13.45
N HIS A 197 -5.28 22.67 13.00
CA HIS A 197 -5.33 21.43 12.24
C HIS A 197 -4.62 21.56 10.88
N LEU A 198 -4.90 22.64 10.14
CA LEU A 198 -4.22 22.95 8.87
C LEU A 198 -2.71 23.10 9.05
N HIS A 199 -2.25 23.79 10.10
CA HIS A 199 -0.82 23.89 10.40
C HIS A 199 -0.20 22.52 10.72
N ALA A 200 -0.85 21.69 11.56
CA ALA A 200 -0.38 20.34 11.85
C ALA A 200 -0.30 19.45 10.60
N LEU A 201 -1.28 19.56 9.67
CA LEU A 201 -1.22 18.86 8.38
C LEU A 201 -0.05 19.35 7.51
N LEU A 202 0.23 20.66 7.49
CA LEU A 202 1.39 21.20 6.76
C LEU A 202 2.71 20.69 7.33
N GLU A 203 2.86 20.66 8.66
CA GLU A 203 4.06 20.10 9.32
C GLU A 203 4.23 18.60 9.08
N LEU A 204 3.14 17.83 8.90
CA LEU A 204 3.23 16.41 8.50
C LEU A 204 3.54 16.23 7.00
N LEU A 205 3.10 17.14 6.13
CA LEU A 205 3.37 17.09 4.69
C LEU A 205 4.82 17.48 4.33
N ASN A 206 5.48 18.30 5.13
CA ASN A 206 6.86 18.74 4.90
C ASN A 206 7.90 17.60 4.92
N PRO A 207 7.98 16.73 5.96
CA PRO A 207 8.91 15.59 5.96
C PRO A 207 8.59 14.61 4.84
N LEU A 208 7.31 14.28 4.59
CA LEU A 208 6.90 13.38 3.50
C LEU A 208 7.33 13.89 2.11
N LYS A 209 7.29 15.21 1.86
CA LYS A 209 7.85 15.81 0.63
C LYS A 209 9.37 15.64 0.53
N SER A 210 10.09 15.76 1.65
CA SER A 210 11.55 15.61 1.69
C SER A 210 11.98 14.15 1.52
N GLU A 211 11.26 13.21 2.13
CA GLU A 211 11.45 11.76 1.96
C GLU A 211 11.17 11.33 0.52
N LEU A 212 10.08 11.83 -0.09
CA LEU A 212 9.77 11.60 -1.50
C LEU A 212 10.86 12.13 -2.44
N ALA A 213 11.48 13.28 -2.12
CA ALA A 213 12.61 13.82 -2.88
C ALA A 213 13.88 12.97 -2.71
N ALA A 214 14.17 12.51 -1.48
CA ALA A 214 15.29 11.62 -1.20
C ALA A 214 15.15 10.26 -1.89
N ALA A 215 13.96 9.65 -1.83
CA ALA A 215 13.65 8.38 -2.48
C ALA A 215 13.76 8.46 -4.01
N LYS A 216 13.30 9.58 -4.62
CA LYS A 216 13.52 9.85 -6.06
C LYS A 216 15.01 9.89 -6.40
N LYS A 217 15.81 10.64 -5.63
CA LYS A 217 17.26 10.70 -5.83
C LYS A 217 17.94 9.34 -5.67
N GLN A 218 17.49 8.50 -4.72
CA GLN A 218 18.00 7.14 -4.55
C GLN A 218 17.64 6.23 -5.73
N ARG A 219 16.41 6.32 -6.25
CA ARG A 219 16.00 5.63 -7.49
C ARG A 219 16.89 6.02 -8.66
N ASP A 220 17.15 7.32 -8.85
CA ASP A 220 17.90 7.83 -10.00
C ASP A 220 19.37 7.38 -9.96
N GLU A 221 19.97 7.36 -8.77
CA GLU A 221 21.31 6.80 -8.54
C GLU A 221 21.36 5.27 -8.78
N LEU A 222 20.36 4.51 -8.29
CA LEU A 222 20.28 3.07 -8.53
C LEU A 222 20.03 2.73 -10.00
N GLN A 223 19.19 3.51 -10.71
CA GLN A 223 18.96 3.33 -12.15
C GLN A 223 20.26 3.54 -12.93
N LYS A 224 21.00 4.62 -12.62
CA LYS A 224 22.31 4.87 -13.22
C LYS A 224 23.30 3.73 -12.95
N GLN A 225 23.33 3.18 -11.74
CA GLN A 225 24.17 2.03 -11.42
C GLN A 225 23.78 0.78 -12.24
N VAL A 226 22.49 0.53 -12.47
CA VAL A 226 22.02 -0.54 -13.37
C VAL A 226 22.45 -0.29 -14.81
N GLU A 227 22.38 0.95 -15.31
CA GLU A 227 22.87 1.34 -16.64
C GLU A 227 24.40 1.19 -16.77
N ASP A 228 25.16 1.50 -15.72
CA ASP A 228 26.62 1.30 -15.65
C ASP A 228 26.98 -0.19 -15.64
N PHE A 229 26.30 -1.01 -14.83
CA PHE A 229 26.50 -2.47 -14.83
C PHE A 229 26.08 -3.13 -16.15
N ALA A 230 25.02 -2.65 -16.81
CA ALA A 230 24.61 -3.14 -18.13
C ALA A 230 25.68 -2.87 -19.20
N ARG A 231 26.30 -1.67 -19.18
CA ARG A 231 27.41 -1.32 -20.08
C ARG A 231 28.66 -2.17 -19.82
N LEU A 232 29.04 -2.37 -18.55
CA LEU A 232 30.18 -3.22 -18.18
C LEU A 232 29.95 -4.69 -18.58
N LEU A 233 28.75 -5.22 -18.36
CA LEU A 233 28.39 -6.58 -18.75
C LEU A 233 28.42 -6.77 -20.28
N GLN A 234 28.03 -5.75 -21.05
CA GLN A 234 28.10 -5.79 -22.51
C GLN A 234 29.56 -5.77 -23.00
N ALA A 235 30.41 -4.92 -22.45
CA ALA A 235 31.84 -4.87 -22.78
C ALA A 235 32.57 -6.18 -22.46
N GLU A 236 32.25 -6.85 -21.34
CA GLU A 236 32.84 -8.16 -21.01
C GLU A 236 32.31 -9.28 -21.95
N LYS A 237 31.03 -9.24 -22.36
CA LYS A 237 30.50 -10.17 -23.37
C LYS A 237 31.22 -10.02 -24.71
N GLU A 238 31.43 -8.80 -25.17
CA GLU A 238 32.15 -8.50 -26.41
C GLU A 238 33.62 -8.95 -26.32
N THR A 239 34.28 -8.64 -25.19
CA THR A 239 35.64 -9.11 -24.89
C THR A 239 35.73 -10.64 -24.86
N GLN A 240 34.76 -11.33 -24.27
CA GLN A 240 34.71 -12.79 -24.23
C GLN A 240 34.44 -13.39 -25.61
N ALA A 241 33.56 -12.79 -26.42
CA ALA A 241 33.29 -13.22 -27.79
C ALA A 241 34.54 -13.09 -28.68
N GLN A 242 35.26 -11.97 -28.58
CA GLN A 242 36.52 -11.75 -29.29
C GLN A 242 37.58 -12.78 -28.89
N ARG A 243 37.81 -13.01 -27.58
CA ARG A 243 38.73 -14.05 -27.08
C ARG A 243 38.37 -15.46 -27.57
N ARG A 244 37.08 -15.80 -27.68
CA ARG A 244 36.62 -17.09 -28.24
C ARG A 244 36.98 -17.21 -29.72
N LYS A 245 36.73 -16.17 -30.50
CA LYS A 245 37.06 -16.13 -31.94
C LYS A 245 38.57 -16.24 -32.19
N GLU A 246 39.39 -15.57 -31.40
CA GLU A 246 40.86 -15.67 -31.45
C GLU A 246 41.35 -17.08 -31.10
N ALA A 247 40.76 -17.71 -30.08
CA ALA A 247 41.08 -19.09 -29.71
C ALA A 247 40.65 -20.12 -30.77
N GLU A 248 39.48 -19.92 -31.40
CA GLU A 248 38.96 -20.74 -32.49
C GLU A 248 39.86 -20.64 -33.74
N GLN A 249 40.26 -19.43 -34.14
CA GLN A 249 41.22 -19.21 -35.22
C GLN A 249 42.60 -19.82 -34.92
N SER A 250 43.09 -19.72 -33.68
CA SER A 250 44.35 -20.35 -33.26
C SER A 250 44.27 -21.88 -33.29
N LEU A 251 43.12 -22.45 -32.93
CA LEU A 251 42.87 -23.89 -33.01
C LEU A 251 42.78 -24.37 -34.46
N GLU A 252 42.12 -23.62 -35.35
CA GLU A 252 42.02 -23.94 -36.78
C GLU A 252 43.40 -24.01 -37.45
N VAL A 253 44.26 -23.01 -37.20
CA VAL A 253 45.65 -22.98 -37.69
C VAL A 253 46.43 -24.20 -37.19
N LYS A 254 46.40 -24.48 -35.88
CA LYS A 254 47.10 -25.64 -35.30
C LYS A 254 46.57 -26.98 -35.80
N ASN A 255 45.27 -27.09 -36.04
CA ASN A 255 44.67 -28.31 -36.58
C ASN A 255 45.14 -28.55 -38.02
N LYS A 256 45.26 -27.49 -38.83
CA LYS A 256 45.87 -27.57 -40.17
C LYS A 256 47.34 -27.99 -40.11
N GLU A 257 48.15 -27.35 -39.27
CA GLU A 257 49.57 -27.71 -39.05
C GLU A 257 49.74 -29.17 -38.62
N HIS A 258 48.85 -29.66 -37.74
CA HIS A 258 48.81 -31.05 -37.28
C HIS A 258 48.43 -32.03 -38.40
N LEU A 259 47.41 -31.74 -39.21
CA LEU A 259 47.03 -32.55 -40.37
C LEU A 259 48.19 -32.64 -41.38
N GLU A 260 48.88 -31.53 -41.65
CA GLU A 260 50.07 -31.53 -42.49
C GLU A 260 51.24 -32.32 -41.88
N ALA A 261 51.36 -32.37 -40.54
CA ALA A 261 52.37 -33.16 -39.84
C ALA A 261 52.07 -34.67 -39.89
N VAL A 262 50.82 -35.07 -39.69
CA VAL A 262 50.38 -36.47 -39.86
C VAL A 262 50.63 -36.91 -41.30
N ALA A 263 50.23 -36.10 -42.29
CA ALA A 263 50.47 -36.38 -43.71
C ALA A 263 51.95 -36.34 -44.13
N ARG A 264 52.89 -35.91 -43.26
CA ARG A 264 54.34 -36.15 -43.41
C ARG A 264 54.72 -37.52 -42.84
N LEU A 265 54.42 -37.74 -41.56
CA LEU A 265 54.75 -38.99 -40.85
C LEU A 265 54.16 -40.24 -41.51
N GLU A 266 52.98 -40.14 -42.14
CA GLU A 266 52.39 -41.27 -42.86
C GLU A 266 53.22 -41.71 -44.07
N ARG A 267 53.84 -40.77 -44.79
CA ARG A 267 54.77 -41.08 -45.90
C ARG A 267 56.05 -41.67 -45.36
N ASP A 268 56.67 -41.05 -44.36
CA ASP A 268 57.92 -41.51 -43.75
C ASP A 268 57.79 -42.96 -43.21
N LYS A 269 56.63 -43.28 -42.59
CA LYS A 269 56.23 -44.61 -42.14
C LYS A 269 56.14 -45.62 -43.28
N ASP A 270 55.50 -45.27 -44.40
CA ASP A 270 55.37 -46.17 -45.55
C ASP A 270 56.67 -46.27 -46.37
N ASP A 271 57.59 -45.33 -46.23
CA ASP A 271 58.96 -45.39 -46.75
C ASP A 271 59.84 -46.35 -45.94
N LEU A 272 59.85 -46.23 -44.60
CA LEU A 272 60.56 -47.14 -43.70
C LEU A 272 60.12 -48.60 -43.88
N ARG A 273 58.80 -48.84 -44.06
CA ARG A 273 58.23 -50.16 -44.35
C ARG A 273 58.80 -50.82 -45.60
N ARG A 274 59.24 -50.05 -46.61
CA ARG A 274 59.90 -50.60 -47.81
C ARG A 274 61.37 -50.97 -47.55
N GLY A 275 62.02 -50.31 -46.59
CA GLY A 275 63.42 -50.59 -46.22
C GLY A 275 63.62 -51.80 -45.30
N THR A 276 62.69 -52.07 -44.37
CA THR A 276 62.86 -53.12 -43.33
C THR A 276 62.89 -54.56 -43.87
N VAL A 277 62.48 -54.80 -45.12
CA VAL A 277 62.36 -56.14 -45.72
C VAL A 277 63.74 -56.78 -46.06
N LEU A 278 64.86 -56.07 -45.87
CA LEU A 278 66.13 -56.35 -46.56
C LEU A 278 67.32 -56.86 -45.72
N SER A 279 67.20 -57.20 -44.42
CA SER A 279 68.38 -57.69 -43.64
C SER A 279 68.09 -58.49 -42.34
N PRO A 280 68.74 -59.67 -42.15
CA PRO A 280 68.90 -60.32 -40.83
C PRO A 280 70.29 -60.96 -40.55
N SER A 281 70.74 -61.09 -39.29
CA SER A 281 71.76 -62.08 -38.84
C SER A 281 71.98 -62.16 -37.30
N CYS A 282 72.49 -63.30 -36.78
CA CYS A 282 72.86 -63.61 -35.36
C CYS A 282 73.93 -64.75 -35.31
N PRO A 283 74.78 -64.89 -34.25
CA PRO A 283 75.33 -66.22 -33.85
C PRO A 283 75.81 -66.44 -32.36
N ALA A 284 76.28 -67.67 -32.01
CA ALA A 284 77.00 -68.16 -30.80
C ALA A 284 77.73 -69.53 -31.09
N GLY A 285 78.53 -70.25 -30.27
CA GLY A 285 79.08 -70.15 -28.88
C GLY A 285 79.74 -71.51 -28.40
N LEU A 286 80.05 -71.66 -27.08
CA LEU A 286 80.26 -72.92 -26.27
C LEU A 286 81.69 -73.63 -26.09
N HIS A 287 81.98 -74.09 -24.83
CA HIS A 287 82.89 -75.17 -24.26
C HIS A 287 84.44 -75.26 -24.52
N GLY A 288 85.32 -76.00 -23.77
CA GLY A 288 85.30 -76.64 -22.41
C GLY A 288 86.34 -77.80 -22.08
N ALA A 289 86.84 -77.91 -20.81
CA ALA A 289 87.46 -79.09 -20.07
C ALA A 289 88.93 -79.61 -20.38
N VAL A 290 89.72 -80.48 -19.65
CA VAL A 290 89.96 -81.01 -18.22
C VAL A 290 91.20 -82.00 -18.17
N ALA A 291 91.98 -82.19 -17.05
CA ALA A 291 92.65 -83.47 -16.53
C ALA A 291 93.99 -83.38 -15.67
N SER A 292 94.36 -84.47 -14.92
CA SER A 292 95.73 -84.92 -14.42
C SER A 292 96.19 -84.67 -12.93
N PRO A 293 97.12 -85.50 -12.31
CA PRO A 293 97.52 -85.41 -10.89
C PRO A 293 98.88 -84.77 -10.49
N GLU A 294 99.93 -84.65 -11.32
CA GLU A 294 100.90 -83.55 -11.05
C GLU A 294 100.21 -82.20 -11.32
N VAL A 295 99.23 -82.25 -12.23
CA VAL A 295 98.21 -81.24 -12.37
C VAL A 295 97.29 -81.16 -11.14
N THR A 296 97.29 -82.01 -10.10
CA THR A 296 96.58 -81.62 -8.85
C THR A 296 97.35 -80.60 -8.02
N LYS A 297 98.70 -80.61 -8.00
CA LYS A 297 99.46 -79.52 -7.34
C LYS A 297 99.41 -78.23 -8.15
N LYS A 298 99.42 -78.32 -9.48
CA LYS A 298 99.22 -77.15 -10.36
C LYS A 298 97.75 -76.69 -10.30
N SER A 299 96.78 -77.61 -10.31
CA SER A 299 95.35 -77.33 -10.08
C SER A 299 95.19 -76.64 -8.75
N LEU A 300 95.67 -77.14 -7.61
CA LEU A 300 95.49 -76.43 -6.33
C LEU A 300 96.01 -74.97 -6.31
N LEU A 301 96.96 -74.61 -7.19
CA LEU A 301 97.37 -73.21 -7.41
C LEU A 301 96.50 -72.48 -8.46
N GLU A 302 96.05 -73.17 -9.51
CA GLU A 302 95.10 -72.69 -10.53
C GLU A 302 93.67 -72.54 -9.96
N ASP A 303 93.29 -73.36 -9.00
CA ASP A 303 92.09 -73.39 -8.17
C ASP A 303 92.15 -72.24 -7.17
N LEU A 304 93.32 -71.98 -6.56
CA LEU A 304 93.50 -70.78 -5.74
C LEU A 304 93.41 -69.51 -6.60
N ARG A 305 93.97 -69.50 -7.81
CA ARG A 305 93.85 -68.39 -8.77
C ARG A 305 92.42 -68.20 -9.26
N THR A 306 91.74 -69.26 -9.70
CA THR A 306 90.37 -69.19 -10.20
C THR A 306 89.36 -68.94 -9.09
N THR A 307 89.57 -69.41 -7.86
CA THR A 307 88.77 -69.00 -6.70
C THR A 307 89.04 -67.55 -6.29
N MET A 308 90.26 -67.01 -6.47
CA MET A 308 90.49 -65.57 -6.33
C MET A 308 89.79 -64.75 -7.42
N VAL A 309 89.87 -65.16 -8.69
CA VAL A 309 89.15 -64.49 -9.79
C VAL A 309 87.63 -64.60 -9.60
N ALA A 310 87.13 -65.76 -9.16
CA ALA A 310 85.71 -65.94 -8.83
C ALA A 310 85.29 -65.09 -7.63
N ARG A 311 86.13 -64.93 -6.60
CA ARG A 311 85.88 -63.99 -5.49
C ARG A 311 85.83 -62.54 -5.98
N SER A 312 86.75 -62.11 -6.84
CA SER A 312 86.68 -60.77 -7.45
C SER A 312 85.38 -60.59 -8.25
N ARG A 313 85.00 -61.57 -9.07
CA ARG A 313 83.75 -61.50 -9.84
C ARG A 313 82.50 -61.57 -8.95
N VAL A 314 82.55 -62.27 -7.81
CA VAL A 314 81.47 -62.23 -6.80
C VAL A 314 81.38 -60.85 -6.16
N LEU A 315 82.50 -60.22 -5.80
CA LEU A 315 82.49 -58.85 -5.27
C LEU A 315 81.94 -57.83 -6.28
N GLU A 316 82.34 -57.92 -7.55
CA GLU A 316 81.76 -57.12 -8.65
C GLU A 316 80.23 -57.31 -8.74
N LEU A 317 79.76 -58.56 -8.68
CA LEU A 317 78.33 -58.88 -8.72
C LEU A 317 77.58 -58.45 -7.44
N GLU A 318 78.23 -58.48 -6.27
CA GLU A 318 77.68 -57.97 -5.00
C GLU A 318 77.55 -56.44 -5.02
N GLU A 319 78.45 -55.72 -5.71
CA GLU A 319 78.34 -54.27 -5.93
C GLU A 319 77.27 -53.93 -6.99
N GLU A 320 77.20 -54.70 -8.08
CA GLU A 320 76.16 -54.58 -9.11
C GLU A 320 74.75 -54.84 -8.52
N VAL A 321 74.58 -55.90 -7.73
CA VAL A 321 73.32 -56.22 -7.03
C VAL A 321 72.95 -55.15 -5.99
N ARG A 322 73.92 -54.56 -5.29
CA ARG A 322 73.69 -53.45 -4.35
C ARG A 322 73.17 -52.23 -5.09
N LEU A 323 73.85 -51.80 -6.15
CA LEU A 323 73.43 -50.67 -6.99
C LEU A 323 72.04 -50.88 -7.61
N LEU A 324 71.73 -52.10 -8.09
CA LEU A 324 70.40 -52.44 -8.61
C LEU A 324 69.31 -52.46 -7.52
N THR A 325 69.67 -52.77 -6.27
CA THR A 325 68.77 -52.70 -5.12
C THR A 325 68.51 -51.24 -4.73
N ASP A 326 69.55 -50.40 -4.64
CA ASP A 326 69.43 -48.96 -4.40
C ASP A 326 68.55 -48.28 -5.47
N GLN A 327 68.77 -48.61 -6.76
CA GLN A 327 67.94 -48.13 -7.87
C GLN A 327 66.47 -48.58 -7.75
N LYS A 328 66.23 -49.85 -7.40
CA LYS A 328 64.88 -50.40 -7.19
C LYS A 328 64.17 -49.73 -6.01
N GLU A 329 64.88 -49.44 -4.92
CA GLU A 329 64.31 -48.75 -3.76
C GLU A 329 64.00 -47.28 -4.08
N ASN A 330 64.88 -46.57 -4.79
CA ASN A 330 64.62 -45.21 -5.27
C ASN A 330 63.39 -45.15 -6.20
N LEU A 331 63.30 -46.03 -7.20
CA LEU A 331 62.12 -46.12 -8.08
C LEU A 331 60.85 -46.51 -7.30
N GLY A 332 60.96 -47.32 -6.24
CA GLY A 332 59.86 -47.63 -5.34
C GLY A 332 59.38 -46.41 -4.54
N GLN A 333 60.31 -45.59 -4.05
CA GLN A 333 60.01 -44.33 -3.36
C GLN A 333 59.35 -43.33 -4.32
N GLU A 334 59.90 -43.13 -5.52
CA GLU A 334 59.31 -42.27 -6.56
C GLU A 334 57.90 -42.72 -6.94
N LEU A 335 57.70 -44.02 -7.19
CA LEU A 335 56.38 -44.59 -7.49
C LEU A 335 55.39 -44.32 -6.34
N SER A 336 55.80 -44.51 -5.08
CA SER A 336 54.95 -44.21 -3.92
C SER A 336 54.59 -42.72 -3.82
N ALA A 337 55.54 -41.82 -4.11
CA ALA A 337 55.31 -40.37 -4.09
C ALA A 337 54.32 -39.97 -5.18
N VAL A 338 54.48 -40.48 -6.40
CA VAL A 338 53.54 -40.28 -7.53
C VAL A 338 52.16 -40.85 -7.21
N THR A 339 52.07 -42.04 -6.61
CA THR A 339 50.79 -42.64 -6.18
C THR A 339 50.06 -41.75 -5.18
N THR A 340 50.72 -41.30 -4.09
CA THR A 340 50.04 -40.42 -3.12
C THR A 340 49.66 -39.06 -3.73
N GLN A 341 50.40 -38.56 -4.73
CA GLN A 341 50.02 -37.33 -5.42
C GLN A 341 48.79 -37.53 -6.31
N LEU A 342 48.73 -38.65 -7.04
CA LEU A 342 47.55 -39.04 -7.82
C LEU A 342 46.31 -39.20 -6.93
N GLU A 343 46.45 -39.75 -5.73
CA GLU A 343 45.37 -39.85 -4.75
C GLU A 343 44.88 -38.49 -4.24
N LYS A 344 45.79 -37.55 -3.98
CA LYS A 344 45.44 -36.16 -3.62
C LYS A 344 44.68 -35.46 -4.75
N GLU A 345 45.09 -35.64 -6.01
CA GLU A 345 44.37 -35.05 -7.15
C GLU A 345 43.00 -35.73 -7.37
N LYS A 346 42.88 -37.07 -7.21
CA LYS A 346 41.58 -37.76 -7.21
C LYS A 346 40.63 -37.20 -6.15
N ALA A 347 41.10 -37.06 -4.90
CA ALA A 347 40.30 -36.52 -3.80
C ALA A 347 39.86 -35.06 -4.04
N LYS A 348 40.72 -34.23 -4.66
CA LYS A 348 40.35 -32.88 -5.10
C LYS A 348 39.27 -32.90 -6.18
N VAL A 349 39.40 -33.76 -7.20
CA VAL A 349 38.41 -33.91 -8.28
C VAL A 349 37.06 -34.35 -7.72
N GLU A 350 37.02 -35.35 -6.83
CA GLU A 350 35.78 -35.76 -6.16
C GLU A 350 35.15 -34.61 -5.34
N SER A 351 35.96 -33.82 -4.62
CA SER A 351 35.48 -32.67 -3.86
C SER A 351 34.86 -31.60 -4.77
N MET A 352 35.50 -31.33 -5.91
CA MET A 352 34.98 -30.42 -6.94
C MET A 352 33.68 -30.92 -7.58
N LEU A 353 33.55 -32.24 -7.81
CA LEU A 353 32.32 -32.86 -8.30
C LEU A 353 31.17 -32.70 -7.30
N ARG A 354 31.38 -33.07 -6.02
CA ARG A 354 30.38 -32.88 -4.94
C ARG A 354 29.98 -31.41 -4.78
N HIS A 355 30.91 -30.48 -4.95
CA HIS A 355 30.61 -29.05 -4.94
C HIS A 355 29.75 -28.62 -6.13
N ARG A 356 30.09 -29.08 -7.35
CA ARG A 356 29.28 -28.85 -8.56
C ARG A 356 27.87 -29.41 -8.41
N GLU A 357 27.72 -30.63 -7.91
CA GLU A 357 26.43 -31.27 -7.65
C GLU A 357 25.59 -30.45 -6.64
N SER A 358 26.21 -29.99 -5.54
CA SER A 358 25.55 -29.12 -4.57
C SER A 358 25.13 -27.76 -5.16
N LEU A 359 25.93 -27.20 -6.07
CA LEU A 359 25.60 -25.95 -6.76
C LEU A 359 24.46 -26.17 -7.77
N GLN A 360 24.48 -27.25 -8.53
CA GLN A 360 23.43 -27.62 -9.48
C GLN A 360 22.11 -27.93 -8.78
N ALA A 361 22.14 -28.61 -7.62
CA ALA A 361 20.95 -28.82 -6.80
C ALA A 361 20.35 -27.50 -6.28
N LYS A 362 21.20 -26.52 -5.90
CA LYS A 362 20.74 -25.16 -5.51
C LYS A 362 20.17 -24.39 -6.70
N GLN A 363 20.77 -24.49 -7.88
CA GLN A 363 20.24 -23.87 -9.11
C GLN A 363 18.86 -24.43 -9.45
N ASN A 364 18.68 -25.76 -9.40
CA ASN A 364 17.39 -26.40 -9.63
C ASN A 364 16.34 -25.97 -8.59
N ALA A 365 16.71 -25.90 -7.30
CA ALA A 365 15.80 -25.44 -6.24
C ALA A 365 15.41 -23.96 -6.39
N LEU A 366 16.33 -23.10 -6.82
CA LEU A 366 16.04 -21.68 -7.10
C LEU A 366 15.14 -21.50 -8.33
N LEU A 367 15.28 -22.35 -9.36
CA LEU A 367 14.34 -22.37 -10.49
C LEU A 367 12.94 -22.78 -10.04
N GLN A 368 12.81 -23.87 -9.26
CA GLN A 368 11.52 -24.29 -8.69
C GLN A 368 10.87 -23.21 -7.81
N GLN A 369 11.67 -22.41 -7.09
CA GLN A 369 11.16 -21.26 -6.34
C GLN A 369 10.70 -20.10 -7.23
N LEU A 370 11.40 -19.86 -8.36
CA LEU A 370 10.95 -18.90 -9.37
C LEU A 370 9.62 -19.35 -9.99
N ASP A 371 9.54 -20.60 -10.44
CA ASP A 371 8.34 -21.20 -11.04
C ASP A 371 7.12 -21.06 -10.10
N SER A 372 7.30 -21.31 -8.79
CA SER A 372 6.22 -21.14 -7.80
C SER A 372 5.81 -19.67 -7.59
N LEU A 373 6.74 -18.72 -7.67
CA LEU A 373 6.43 -17.28 -7.54
C LEU A 373 5.79 -16.71 -8.82
N ASP A 374 6.15 -17.25 -9.99
CA ASP A 374 5.46 -16.96 -11.25
C ASP A 374 4.02 -17.47 -11.21
N GLN A 375 3.78 -18.68 -10.69
CA GLN A 375 2.43 -19.22 -10.47
C GLN A 375 1.64 -18.39 -9.44
N GLU A 376 2.20 -18.07 -8.27
CA GLU A 376 1.54 -17.23 -7.26
C GLU A 376 1.16 -15.85 -7.83
N ARG A 377 2.00 -15.25 -8.68
CA ARG A 377 1.68 -14.00 -9.39
C ARG A 377 0.50 -14.18 -10.34
N GLU A 378 0.46 -15.25 -11.12
CA GLU A 378 -0.62 -15.50 -12.09
C GLU A 378 -1.96 -15.77 -11.40
N GLU A 379 -1.97 -16.53 -10.30
CA GLU A 379 -3.16 -16.74 -9.47
C GLU A 379 -3.67 -15.44 -8.83
N LEU A 380 -2.76 -14.58 -8.33
CA LEU A 380 -3.11 -13.26 -7.81
C LEU A 380 -3.61 -12.30 -8.91
N GLN A 381 -3.04 -12.36 -10.11
CA GLN A 381 -3.45 -11.53 -11.25
C GLN A 381 -4.83 -11.95 -11.79
N ALA A 382 -5.12 -13.26 -11.83
CA ALA A 382 -6.45 -13.76 -12.15
C ALA A 382 -7.48 -13.31 -11.09
N SER A 383 -7.16 -13.50 -9.81
CA SER A 383 -8.01 -13.08 -8.67
C SER A 383 -8.30 -11.58 -8.68
N LEU A 384 -7.32 -10.75 -9.07
CA LEU A 384 -7.50 -9.31 -9.25
C LEU A 384 -8.47 -9.03 -10.41
N GLY A 385 -8.29 -9.68 -11.56
CA GLY A 385 -9.19 -9.52 -12.72
C GLY A 385 -10.64 -9.89 -12.42
N GLU A 386 -10.88 -10.95 -11.66
CA GLU A 386 -12.22 -11.32 -11.18
C GLU A 386 -12.81 -10.23 -10.26
N ALA A 387 -12.05 -9.77 -9.27
CA ALA A 387 -12.48 -8.73 -8.33
C ALA A 387 -12.72 -7.36 -9.00
N GLU A 388 -11.95 -7.00 -10.04
CA GLU A 388 -12.21 -5.80 -10.84
C GLU A 388 -13.45 -5.94 -11.72
N GLY A 389 -13.73 -7.16 -12.23
CA GLY A 389 -14.97 -7.49 -12.92
C GLY A 389 -16.21 -7.41 -12.01
N ASP A 390 -16.13 -7.90 -10.77
CA ASP A 390 -17.20 -7.74 -9.78
C ASP A 390 -17.39 -6.28 -9.36
N ARG A 391 -16.31 -5.52 -9.18
CA ARG A 391 -16.37 -4.08 -8.91
C ARG A 391 -17.08 -3.32 -10.05
N ALA A 392 -16.84 -3.71 -11.31
CA ALA A 392 -17.53 -3.13 -12.46
C ALA A 392 -19.04 -3.47 -12.45
N ARG A 393 -19.41 -4.75 -12.26
CA ARG A 393 -20.81 -5.19 -12.15
C ARG A 393 -21.57 -4.46 -11.03
N LEU A 394 -20.94 -4.29 -9.86
CA LEU A 394 -21.55 -3.60 -8.72
C LEU A 394 -21.67 -2.08 -8.95
N ALA A 395 -20.77 -1.47 -9.71
CA ALA A 395 -20.87 -0.05 -10.07
C ALA A 395 -22.01 0.19 -11.08
N GLU A 396 -22.16 -0.69 -12.07
CA GLU A 396 -23.25 -0.68 -13.05
C GLU A 396 -24.62 -0.80 -12.36
N GLN A 397 -24.80 -1.80 -11.49
CA GLN A 397 -26.02 -1.99 -10.68
C GLN A 397 -26.33 -0.79 -9.75
N LEU A 398 -25.29 -0.11 -9.24
CA LEU A 398 -25.47 1.05 -8.36
C LEU A 398 -25.96 2.27 -9.14
N GLU A 399 -25.46 2.49 -10.36
CA GLU A 399 -25.93 3.58 -11.21
C GLU A 399 -27.33 3.27 -11.78
N GLU A 400 -27.64 2.02 -12.19
CA GLU A 400 -29.01 1.59 -12.54
C GLU A 400 -30.00 1.87 -11.39
N SER A 401 -29.65 1.47 -10.16
CA SER A 401 -30.48 1.71 -8.97
C SER A 401 -30.66 3.19 -8.67
N ARG A 402 -29.63 4.00 -8.96
CA ARG A 402 -29.66 5.46 -8.84
C ARG A 402 -30.56 6.10 -9.89
N GLU A 403 -30.45 5.72 -11.17
CA GLU A 403 -31.33 6.21 -12.23
C GLU A 403 -32.80 5.89 -11.93
N GLN A 404 -33.11 4.67 -11.50
CA GLN A 404 -34.46 4.28 -11.07
C GLN A 404 -34.97 5.14 -9.89
N ARG A 405 -34.08 5.52 -8.97
CA ARG A 405 -34.40 6.41 -7.83
C ARG A 405 -34.63 7.86 -8.27
N GLU A 406 -33.84 8.36 -9.21
CA GLU A 406 -34.00 9.71 -9.76
C GLU A 406 -35.31 9.77 -10.59
N GLN A 407 -35.57 8.78 -11.44
CA GLN A 407 -36.83 8.64 -12.21
C GLN A 407 -38.08 8.60 -11.31
N SER A 408 -38.09 7.74 -10.28
CA SER A 408 -39.21 7.68 -9.32
C SER A 408 -39.34 8.99 -8.51
N GLY A 409 -38.24 9.65 -8.17
CA GLY A 409 -38.24 10.99 -7.59
C GLY A 409 -38.80 12.08 -8.52
N HIS A 410 -38.64 11.96 -9.84
CA HIS A 410 -39.31 12.83 -10.81
C HIS A 410 -40.82 12.51 -10.91
N GLN A 411 -41.20 11.24 -10.94
CA GLN A 411 -42.60 10.82 -10.98
C GLN A 411 -43.40 11.29 -9.75
N LEU A 412 -42.82 11.16 -8.54
CA LEU A 412 -43.44 11.62 -7.29
C LEU A 412 -43.62 13.15 -7.25
N ARG A 413 -42.63 13.92 -7.77
CA ARG A 413 -42.76 15.38 -7.88
C ARG A 413 -43.86 15.78 -8.88
N ALA A 414 -43.91 15.13 -10.04
CA ALA A 414 -44.99 15.35 -11.01
C ALA A 414 -46.38 15.05 -10.43
N GLN A 415 -46.53 14.00 -9.62
CA GLN A 415 -47.78 13.71 -8.90
C GLN A 415 -48.14 14.81 -7.89
N GLN A 416 -47.17 15.29 -7.10
CA GLN A 416 -47.39 16.39 -6.15
C GLN A 416 -47.78 17.72 -6.85
N ASP A 417 -47.15 18.04 -7.97
CA ASP A 417 -47.50 19.22 -8.77
C ASP A 417 -48.90 19.09 -9.39
N VAL A 418 -49.29 17.90 -9.87
CA VAL A 418 -50.66 17.65 -10.37
C VAL A 418 -51.69 17.82 -9.26
N SER A 419 -51.53 17.18 -8.10
CA SER A 419 -52.52 17.30 -7.01
C SER A 419 -52.64 18.74 -6.49
N ARG A 420 -51.53 19.50 -6.42
CA ARG A 420 -51.59 20.93 -6.06
C ARG A 420 -52.36 21.75 -7.10
N LEU A 421 -52.22 21.43 -8.40
CA LEU A 421 -52.97 22.10 -9.47
C LEU A 421 -54.45 21.71 -9.47
N GLU A 422 -54.79 20.46 -9.09
CA GLU A 422 -56.17 20.01 -8.90
C GLU A 422 -56.85 20.72 -7.72
N GLU A 423 -56.14 20.86 -6.58
CA GLU A 423 -56.59 21.65 -5.42
C GLU A 423 -56.83 23.12 -5.80
N GLN A 424 -55.87 23.76 -6.47
CA GLN A 424 -56.00 25.15 -6.93
C GLN A 424 -57.14 25.34 -7.95
N ALA A 425 -57.34 24.39 -8.86
CA ALA A 425 -58.45 24.42 -9.81
C ALA A 425 -59.81 24.28 -9.12
N GLN A 426 -59.90 23.45 -8.07
CA GLN A 426 -61.11 23.31 -7.28
C GLN A 426 -61.39 24.55 -6.42
N GLU A 427 -60.37 25.16 -5.79
CA GLU A 427 -60.51 26.43 -5.05
C GLU A 427 -61.00 27.56 -5.97
N LEU A 428 -60.39 27.71 -7.15
CA LEU A 428 -60.80 28.72 -8.15
C LEU A 428 -62.24 28.50 -8.62
N LYS A 429 -62.66 27.26 -8.81
CA LYS A 429 -64.02 26.88 -9.21
C LYS A 429 -65.05 27.12 -8.10
N GLU A 430 -64.68 26.89 -6.84
CA GLU A 430 -65.53 27.24 -5.69
C GLU A 430 -65.63 28.75 -5.49
N ARG A 431 -64.53 29.49 -5.71
CA ARG A 431 -64.53 30.96 -5.73
C ARG A 431 -65.37 31.53 -6.87
N GLU A 432 -65.24 31.01 -8.10
CA GLU A 432 -66.10 31.40 -9.24
C GLU A 432 -67.57 31.15 -8.91
N LYS A 433 -67.91 29.95 -8.41
CA LYS A 433 -69.26 29.61 -7.96
C LYS A 433 -69.77 30.60 -6.91
N LEU A 434 -68.98 30.94 -5.89
CA LEU A 434 -69.36 31.93 -4.87
C LEU A 434 -69.59 33.33 -5.46
N LEU A 435 -68.75 33.79 -6.40
CA LEU A 435 -68.92 35.07 -7.08
C LEU A 435 -70.17 35.11 -7.97
N VAL A 436 -70.56 33.97 -8.56
CA VAL A 436 -71.81 33.84 -9.32
C VAL A 436 -73.05 33.83 -8.42
N PHE A 437 -73.00 33.18 -7.26
CA PHE A 437 -74.10 33.18 -6.28
C PHE A 437 -74.21 34.50 -5.50
N PHE A 438 -73.11 35.22 -5.30
CA PHE A 438 -73.06 36.48 -4.56
C PHE A 438 -72.23 37.55 -5.31
N PRO A 439 -72.77 38.13 -6.41
CA PRO A 439 -72.04 39.13 -7.20
C PRO A 439 -71.61 40.36 -6.40
N GLU A 440 -72.33 40.71 -5.33
CA GLU A 440 -72.03 41.82 -4.40
C GLU A 440 -70.71 41.60 -3.61
N LEU A 441 -70.21 40.37 -3.51
CA LEU A 441 -68.88 40.10 -2.95
C LEU A 441 -67.75 40.46 -3.93
N HIS A 442 -68.07 40.68 -5.20
CA HIS A 442 -67.14 41.28 -6.16
C HIS A 442 -67.29 42.81 -6.13
N VAL A 443 -66.41 43.45 -5.37
CA VAL A 443 -66.20 44.91 -5.40
C VAL A 443 -65.00 45.18 -6.32
N PRO A 444 -65.19 45.62 -7.58
CA PRO A 444 -64.08 46.03 -8.43
C PRO A 444 -63.30 47.17 -7.78
N VAL A 445 -61.99 47.25 -7.96
CA VAL A 445 -61.15 48.30 -7.34
C VAL A 445 -61.64 49.69 -7.77
N GLU A 446 -62.17 49.77 -8.99
CA GLU A 446 -62.82 50.92 -9.64
C GLU A 446 -64.14 51.38 -8.97
N THR A 447 -64.59 50.72 -7.89
CA THR A 447 -65.74 51.15 -7.08
C THR A 447 -65.38 51.70 -5.71
N GLN A 448 -64.10 51.69 -5.33
CA GLN A 448 -63.65 52.24 -4.05
C GLN A 448 -63.51 53.77 -4.16
N PHE A 449 -64.58 54.49 -3.83
CA PHE A 449 -64.63 55.95 -3.89
C PHE A 449 -64.36 56.57 -2.51
N GLU A 450 -63.17 57.15 -2.33
CA GLU A 450 -62.82 57.94 -1.16
C GLU A 450 -63.24 59.41 -1.39
N SER A 451 -64.19 59.91 -0.61
CA SER A 451 -64.62 61.32 -0.68
C SER A 451 -63.58 62.23 -0.04
N THR A 452 -63.15 63.25 -0.78
CA THR A 452 -62.18 64.26 -0.34
C THR A 452 -62.82 65.39 0.48
N GLY A 453 -64.16 65.41 0.56
CA GLY A 453 -64.93 66.45 1.26
C GLY A 453 -65.13 67.75 0.47
N ASN A 454 -64.46 67.93 -0.68
CA ASN A 454 -64.78 68.97 -1.66
C ASN A 454 -65.67 68.38 -2.75
N ILE A 455 -66.96 68.75 -2.74
CA ILE A 455 -67.99 68.23 -3.65
C ILE A 455 -67.62 68.42 -5.14
N ALA A 456 -66.92 69.50 -5.49
CA ALA A 456 -66.53 69.77 -6.88
C ALA A 456 -65.43 68.82 -7.38
N GLU A 457 -64.37 68.63 -6.59
CA GLU A 457 -63.29 67.67 -6.89
C GLU A 457 -63.80 66.22 -6.84
N ASP A 458 -64.67 65.91 -5.90
CA ASP A 458 -65.29 64.59 -5.78
C ASP A 458 -66.17 64.27 -6.99
N MET A 459 -66.96 65.24 -7.48
CA MET A 459 -67.70 65.11 -8.74
C MET A 459 -66.78 64.92 -9.95
N GLU A 460 -65.68 65.67 -10.05
CA GLU A 460 -64.75 65.54 -11.16
C GLU A 460 -64.06 64.16 -11.17
N LYS A 461 -63.59 63.68 -10.02
CA LYS A 461 -63.06 62.32 -9.84
C LYS A 461 -64.10 61.25 -10.18
N GLN A 462 -65.35 61.44 -9.77
CA GLN A 462 -66.44 60.51 -10.05
C GLN A 462 -66.84 60.49 -11.53
N LEU A 463 -66.76 61.63 -12.23
CA LEU A 463 -66.94 61.70 -13.68
C LEU A 463 -65.81 60.96 -14.41
N GLN A 464 -64.55 61.22 -14.06
CA GLN A 464 -63.39 60.51 -14.64
C GLN A 464 -63.47 58.98 -14.41
N ALA A 465 -63.88 58.55 -13.22
CA ALA A 465 -64.11 57.13 -12.92
C ALA A 465 -65.28 56.53 -13.73
N ASN A 466 -66.35 57.30 -13.95
CA ASN A 466 -67.47 56.88 -14.80
C ASN A 466 -67.07 56.80 -16.28
N ASP A 467 -66.27 57.74 -16.80
CA ASP A 467 -65.78 57.70 -18.18
C ASP A 467 -64.88 56.46 -18.43
N ILE A 468 -63.98 56.15 -17.49
CA ILE A 468 -63.18 54.91 -17.52
C ILE A 468 -64.10 53.66 -17.52
N ARG A 469 -65.09 53.63 -16.62
CA ARG A 469 -66.08 52.54 -16.53
C ARG A 469 -66.89 52.39 -17.82
N ILE A 470 -67.31 53.50 -18.45
CA ILE A 470 -68.02 53.49 -19.73
C ILE A 470 -67.11 52.91 -20.82
N GLY A 471 -65.86 53.36 -20.91
CA GLY A 471 -64.88 52.81 -21.86
C GLY A 471 -64.65 51.29 -21.70
N VAL A 472 -64.55 50.79 -20.47
CA VAL A 472 -64.44 49.35 -20.19
C VAL A 472 -65.72 48.60 -20.58
N LEU A 473 -66.90 49.15 -20.25
CA LEU A 473 -68.19 48.54 -20.62
C LEU A 473 -68.44 48.56 -22.13
N GLU A 474 -67.96 49.57 -22.85
CA GLU A 474 -67.97 49.64 -24.31
C GLU A 474 -67.01 48.61 -24.92
N GLN A 475 -65.78 48.50 -24.39
CA GLN A 475 -64.80 47.52 -24.83
C GLN A 475 -65.34 46.09 -24.68
N GLU A 476 -65.86 45.72 -23.50
CA GLU A 476 -66.48 44.41 -23.30
C GLU A 476 -67.77 44.24 -24.12
N ASN A 477 -68.55 45.29 -24.38
CA ASN A 477 -69.64 45.21 -25.36
C ASN A 477 -69.15 44.88 -26.77
N THR A 478 -68.03 45.45 -27.24
CA THR A 478 -67.46 45.08 -28.55
C THR A 478 -66.94 43.64 -28.56
N ARG A 479 -66.31 43.19 -27.46
CA ARG A 479 -65.83 41.82 -27.28
C ARG A 479 -66.98 40.80 -27.28
N LEU A 480 -68.06 41.07 -26.55
CA LEU A 480 -69.27 40.25 -26.51
C LEU A 480 -69.98 40.22 -27.86
N ARG A 481 -70.08 41.35 -28.58
CA ARG A 481 -70.61 41.40 -29.95
C ARG A 481 -69.76 40.55 -30.91
N ALA A 482 -68.43 40.59 -30.79
CA ALA A 482 -67.53 39.75 -31.58
C ALA A 482 -67.62 38.26 -31.22
N ALA A 483 -67.79 37.92 -29.94
CA ALA A 483 -68.03 36.54 -29.49
C ALA A 483 -69.38 36.00 -29.99
N LEU A 484 -70.45 36.79 -29.89
CA LEU A 484 -71.76 36.46 -30.45
C LEU A 484 -71.74 36.34 -31.97
N ALA A 485 -70.94 37.14 -32.68
CA ALA A 485 -70.75 36.99 -34.12
C ALA A 485 -70.06 35.66 -34.47
N LYS A 486 -69.01 35.27 -33.72
CA LYS A 486 -68.34 33.97 -33.87
C LYS A 486 -69.29 32.79 -33.56
N LEU A 487 -70.08 32.86 -32.49
CA LEU A 487 -71.08 31.84 -32.16
C LEU A 487 -72.17 31.73 -33.23
N LYS A 488 -72.68 32.86 -33.75
CA LYS A 488 -73.65 32.87 -34.86
C LYS A 488 -73.06 32.26 -36.14
N ALA A 489 -71.80 32.55 -36.45
CA ALA A 489 -71.11 31.94 -37.59
C ALA A 489 -70.95 30.41 -37.41
N ALA A 490 -70.51 29.95 -36.23
CA ALA A 490 -70.38 28.52 -35.93
C ALA A 490 -71.73 27.77 -35.98
N ALA A 491 -72.81 28.40 -35.51
CA ALA A 491 -74.17 27.86 -35.62
C ALA A 491 -74.66 27.81 -37.08
N GLN A 492 -74.43 28.87 -37.87
CA GLN A 492 -74.75 28.89 -39.31
C GLN A 492 -73.92 27.90 -40.14
N GLN A 493 -72.74 27.53 -39.67
CA GLN A 493 -71.87 26.50 -40.25
C GLN A 493 -72.22 25.07 -39.77
N GLY A 494 -73.24 24.90 -38.91
CA GLY A 494 -73.69 23.59 -38.43
C GLY A 494 -72.75 22.91 -37.44
N VAL A 495 -71.76 23.63 -36.90
CA VAL A 495 -70.76 23.11 -35.94
C VAL A 495 -71.32 23.05 -34.51
N LEU A 496 -72.48 23.67 -34.27
CA LEU A 496 -73.21 23.64 -33.00
C LEU A 496 -74.55 22.92 -33.20
N GLN A 497 -74.54 21.59 -32.99
CA GLN A 497 -75.71 20.75 -32.70
C GLN A 497 -75.62 20.25 -31.25
#